data_AF-A0A8J6DHY8-F1
#
_entry.id   AF-A0A8J6DHY8-F1
#
_cell.length_a   1.000
_cell.length_b   1.000
_cell.length_c   1.000
_cell.angle_alpha   90.00
_cell.angle_beta   90.00
_cell.angle_gamma   90.00
#
_symmetry.space_group_name_H-M   'P 1'
#
loop_
_entity.id
_entity.type
_entity.pdbx_description
1 polymer ?
#
loop_
_entity_poly.entity_id
_entity_poly.type
_entity_poly.pdbx_seq_one_letter_code
_entity_poly.pdbx_strand_id
1 'polypeptide(L)'
;VIDMPEHHPGNLGGTMRLGIRRTVFKTENSILSKFLRSFVFQSLGKLYGDVPFIEERHRHRYEVNPQLIKQFEKKDLNFVGQDVDGERMEIIELASK
;
A
#
# COMPACT_ATOMS: atom_id res chain seq x y z
N VAL A 1 1.41 -12.47 10.15
CA VAL A 1 0.69 -11.20 10.41
C VAL A 1 0.68 -10.95 11.91
N ILE A 2 0.56 -9.69 12.34
CA ILE A 2 0.50 -9.24 13.73
C ILE A 2 -0.67 -8.27 13.91
N ASP A 3 -1.25 -8.17 15.11
CA ASP A 3 -2.22 -7.10 15.42
C ASP A 3 -1.45 -5.78 15.59
N MET A 4 -1.77 -4.77 14.78
CA MET A 4 -1.10 -3.48 14.79
C MET A 4 -2.15 -2.36 14.69
N PRO A 5 -2.90 -2.13 15.78
CA PRO A 5 -4.02 -1.20 15.77
C PRO A 5 -3.54 0.27 15.68
N GLU A 6 -4.44 1.13 15.22
CA GLU A 6 -4.17 2.57 15.15
C GLU A 6 -4.55 3.26 16.45
N HIS A 7 -3.72 4.24 16.83
CA HIS A 7 -3.95 5.08 17.99
C HIS A 7 -4.23 6.50 17.50
N HIS A 8 -5.49 6.91 17.60
CA HIS A 8 -5.93 8.25 17.20
C HIS A 8 -6.18 9.12 18.44
N PRO A 9 -5.76 10.40 18.43
CA PRO A 9 -6.11 11.33 19.51
C PRO A 9 -7.62 11.37 19.73
N GLY A 10 -8.05 11.22 20.99
CA GLY A 10 -9.46 11.21 21.38
C GLY A 10 -10.13 9.84 21.40
N ASN A 11 -9.49 8.79 20.84
CA ASN A 11 -9.94 7.41 20.94
C ASN A 11 -9.13 6.65 21.99
N LEU A 12 -9.80 5.85 22.82
CA LEU A 12 -9.14 5.02 23.83
C LEU A 12 -8.79 3.64 23.25
N GLY A 13 -7.57 3.18 23.54
CA GLY A 13 -7.06 1.87 23.12
C GLY A 13 -6.68 1.81 21.63
N GLY A 14 -6.46 0.58 21.17
CA GLY A 14 -6.13 0.30 19.78
C GLY A 14 -7.38 0.17 18.91
N THR A 15 -7.55 1.11 17.98
CA THR A 15 -8.69 1.13 17.05
C THR A 15 -8.40 0.34 15.76
N MET A 16 -9.46 -0.10 15.07
CA MET A 16 -9.34 -0.74 13.76
C MET A 16 -8.90 0.28 12.71
N ARG A 17 -8.03 -0.14 11.78
CA ARG A 17 -7.72 0.65 10.57
C ARG A 17 -8.93 0.63 9.65
N LEU A 18 -9.65 1.74 9.67
CA LEU A 18 -10.94 1.89 9.02
C LEU A 18 -11.00 3.21 8.23
N GLY A 19 -11.66 3.15 7.06
CA GLY A 19 -11.93 4.33 6.23
C GLY A 19 -10.94 4.50 5.09
N ILE A 20 -10.98 5.66 4.45
CA ILE A 20 -10.10 5.97 3.32
C ILE A 20 -8.68 6.21 3.86
N ARG A 21 -7.70 5.50 3.31
CA ARG A 21 -6.27 5.72 3.58
C ARG A 21 -5.51 5.80 2.28
N ARG A 22 -4.38 6.51 2.36
CA ARG A 22 -3.48 6.71 1.24
C ARG A 22 -2.41 5.63 1.26
N THR A 23 -2.28 4.95 0.13
CA THR A 23 -1.22 3.98 -0.14
C THR A 23 -0.29 4.56 -1.19
N VAL A 24 0.98 4.70 -0.86
CA VAL A 24 2.03 5.26 -1.71
C VAL A 24 2.79 4.12 -2.39
N PHE A 25 3.03 4.24 -3.70
CA PHE A 25 3.82 3.25 -4.43
C PHE A 25 5.31 3.43 -4.16
N LYS A 26 6.01 2.32 -3.82
CA LYS A 26 7.46 2.28 -3.60
C LYS A 26 8.28 2.19 -4.89
N THR A 27 7.67 1.70 -5.97
CA THR A 27 8.36 1.40 -7.22
C THR A 27 7.48 1.70 -8.42
N GLU A 28 8.08 2.23 -9.48
CA GLU A 28 7.42 2.46 -10.77
C GLU A 28 7.18 1.15 -11.54
N ASN A 29 7.87 0.07 -11.13
CA ASN A 29 7.76 -1.21 -11.81
C ASN A 29 6.54 -2.04 -11.44
N SER A 30 5.70 -1.55 -10.52
CA SER A 30 4.44 -2.19 -10.13
C SER A 30 3.48 -2.32 -11.31
N ILE A 31 2.94 -3.52 -11.51
CA ILE A 31 1.90 -3.80 -12.50
C ILE A 31 0.65 -2.95 -12.20
N LEU A 32 0.27 -2.87 -10.93
CA LEU A 32 -0.89 -2.07 -10.51
C LEU A 32 -0.67 -0.58 -10.80
N SER A 33 0.50 -0.02 -10.44
CA SER A 33 0.82 1.38 -10.74
C SER A 33 0.78 1.64 -12.24
N LYS A 34 1.38 0.77 -13.06
CA LYS A 34 1.36 0.87 -14.54
C LYS A 34 -0.06 0.79 -15.10
N PHE A 35 -0.87 -0.13 -14.61
CA PHE A 35 -2.26 -0.28 -15.05
C PHE A 35 -3.08 0.99 -14.75
N LEU A 36 -2.97 1.52 -13.53
CA LEU A 36 -3.65 2.74 -13.12
C LEU A 36 -3.19 3.95 -13.95
N ARG A 37 -1.88 4.07 -14.20
CA ARG A 37 -1.34 5.11 -15.10
C ARG A 37 -1.97 5.01 -16.50
N SER A 38 -2.05 3.81 -17.08
CA SER A 38 -2.67 3.60 -18.40
C SER A 38 -4.15 4.00 -18.40
N PHE A 39 -4.89 3.62 -17.37
CA PHE A 39 -6.33 3.91 -17.26
C PHE A 39 -6.61 5.41 -17.08
N VAL A 40 -5.83 6.07 -16.23
CA VAL A 40 -5.93 7.52 -15.98
C VAL A 40 -5.49 8.32 -17.20
N PHE A 41 -4.42 7.90 -17.88
CA PHE A 41 -3.96 8.53 -19.11
C PHE A 41 -5.03 8.50 -20.20
N GLN A 42 -5.71 7.35 -20.37
CA GLN A 42 -6.79 7.21 -21.34
C GLN A 42 -8.02 8.07 -20.97
N SER A 43 -8.34 8.19 -19.68
CA SER A 43 -9.54 8.88 -19.21
C SER A 43 -9.38 10.41 -19.12
N LEU A 44 -8.18 10.92 -18.81
CA LEU A 44 -7.94 12.32 -18.47
C LEU A 44 -6.83 13.00 -19.31
N GLY A 45 -6.25 12.30 -20.28
CA GLY A 45 -5.40 12.84 -21.35
C GLY A 45 -4.22 13.72 -20.89
N LYS A 46 -3.02 13.14 -20.74
CA LYS A 46 -1.72 13.82 -20.50
C LYS A 46 -1.62 14.82 -19.31
N LEU A 47 -2.72 15.19 -18.67
CA LEU A 47 -2.78 16.23 -17.64
C LEU A 47 -2.37 15.73 -16.25
N TYR A 48 -2.64 14.46 -15.96
CA TYR A 48 -2.25 13.82 -14.72
C TYR A 48 -1.02 12.95 -15.02
N GLY A 49 0.12 13.35 -14.44
CA GLY A 49 1.38 12.60 -14.52
C GLY A 49 1.31 11.27 -13.78
N ASP A 50 2.46 10.73 -13.41
CA ASP A 50 2.52 9.49 -12.64
C ASP A 50 1.68 9.57 -11.36
N VAL A 51 0.81 8.57 -11.17
CA VAL A 51 -0.04 8.44 -9.98
C VAL A 51 0.83 7.90 -8.84
N PRO A 52 1.28 8.74 -7.89
CA PRO A 52 2.27 8.33 -6.89
C PRO A 52 1.63 7.57 -5.73
N PHE A 53 0.31 7.68 -5.58
CA PHE A 53 -0.47 7.08 -4.52
C PHE A 53 -1.90 6.81 -4.98
N ILE A 54 -2.57 5.92 -4.25
CA ILE A 54 -4.00 5.64 -4.37
C ILE A 54 -4.69 5.87 -3.03
N GLU A 55 -5.99 6.11 -3.07
CA GLU A 55 -6.83 6.23 -1.89
C GLU A 55 -7.83 5.06 -1.89
N GLU A 56 -7.71 4.20 -0.89
CA GLU A 56 -8.49 2.96 -0.78
C GLU A 56 -9.19 2.88 0.58
N ARG A 57 -10.24 2.06 0.66
CA ARG A 57 -10.97 1.86 1.93
C ARG A 57 -10.40 0.66 2.66
N HIS A 58 -9.89 0.89 3.86
CA HIS A 58 -9.41 -0.14 4.76
C HIS A 58 -10.50 -0.53 5.76
N ARG A 59 -10.51 -1.81 6.14
CA ARG A 59 -11.34 -2.35 7.24
C ARG A 59 -10.68 -3.63 7.76
N HIS A 60 -9.53 -3.49 8.39
CA HIS A 60 -8.77 -4.60 8.98
C HIS A 60 -8.02 -4.16 10.25
N ARG A 61 -7.46 -5.13 10.98
CA ARG A 61 -6.66 -4.90 12.20
C ARG A 61 -5.24 -5.46 12.13
N TYR A 62 -5.04 -6.45 11.25
CA TYR A 62 -3.80 -7.20 11.19
C TYR A 62 -2.95 -6.68 10.04
N GLU A 63 -1.67 -6.55 10.34
CA GLU A 63 -0.64 -6.10 9.40
C GLU A 63 0.42 -7.19 9.20
N VAL A 64 1.19 -7.09 8.11
CA VAL A 64 2.40 -7.89 7.98
C VAL A 64 3.41 -7.46 9.05
N ASN A 65 4.14 -8.42 9.64
CA ASN A 65 5.19 -8.06 10.61
C ASN A 65 6.36 -7.38 9.87
N PRO A 66 6.71 -6.12 10.18
CA PRO A 66 7.81 -5.42 9.51
C PRO A 66 9.15 -6.16 9.57
N GLN A 67 9.38 -6.94 10.64
CA GLN A 67 10.59 -7.73 10.82
C GLN A 67 10.74 -8.85 9.77
N LEU A 68 9.65 -9.29 9.16
CA LEU A 68 9.65 -10.39 8.18
C LEU A 68 9.71 -9.88 6.73
N ILE A 69 9.51 -8.59 6.48
CA ILE A 69 9.48 -8.00 5.12
C ILE A 69 10.73 -8.40 4.32
N LYS A 70 11.92 -8.21 4.91
CA LYS A 70 13.20 -8.53 4.25
C LYS A 70 13.34 -10.02 3.89
N GLN A 71 12.64 -10.92 4.58
CA GLN A 71 12.68 -12.35 4.27
C GLN A 71 11.78 -12.69 3.07
N PHE A 72 10.67 -11.98 2.92
CA PHE A 72 9.74 -12.15 1.82
C PHE A 72 10.28 -11.54 0.51
N GLU A 73 10.85 -10.34 0.57
CA GLU A 73 11.44 -9.68 -0.61
C GLU A 73 12.62 -10.49 -1.19
N LYS A 74 13.30 -11.30 -0.38
CA LYS A 74 14.33 -12.25 -0.85
C LYS A 74 13.78 -13.45 -1.62
N LYS A 75 12.47 -13.75 -1.49
CA LYS A 75 11.79 -14.94 -2.03
C LYS A 75 10.74 -14.54 -3.07
N ASP A 76 11.06 -13.55 -3.89
CA ASP A 76 10.25 -13.05 -5.01
C ASP A 76 8.93 -12.35 -4.64
N LEU A 77 8.61 -12.20 -3.35
CA LEU A 77 7.41 -11.50 -2.89
C LEU A 77 7.74 -10.04 -2.55
N ASN A 78 7.47 -9.14 -3.49
CA ASN A 78 7.83 -7.73 -3.39
C ASN A 78 6.69 -6.90 -2.80
N PHE A 79 6.99 -6.02 -1.84
CA PHE A 79 6.03 -5.02 -1.37
C PHE A 79 6.17 -3.76 -2.21
N VAL A 80 5.12 -3.43 -2.96
CA VAL A 80 5.11 -2.33 -3.94
C VAL A 80 4.29 -1.12 -3.48
N GLY A 81 3.44 -1.28 -2.47
CA GLY A 81 2.66 -0.20 -1.87
C GLY A 81 2.80 -0.19 -0.34
N GLN A 82 2.91 0.99 0.24
CA GLN A 82 3.03 1.20 1.68
C GLN A 82 2.15 2.37 2.14
N ASP A 83 1.87 2.46 3.44
CA ASP A 83 1.22 3.64 3.99
C ASP A 83 2.12 4.88 3.97
N VAL A 84 1.56 6.04 4.31
CA VAL A 84 2.28 7.33 4.27
C VAL A 84 3.50 7.34 5.19
N ASP A 85 3.41 6.67 6.34
CA ASP A 85 4.49 6.58 7.32
C ASP A 85 5.51 5.48 7.00
N GLY A 86 5.22 4.60 6.04
CA GLY A 86 6.07 3.49 5.62
C GLY A 86 6.15 2.33 6.62
N GLU A 87 5.26 2.29 7.61
CA GLU A 87 5.20 1.26 8.65
C GLU A 87 4.46 0.01 8.16
N ARG A 88 3.43 0.22 7.34
CA ARG A 88 2.51 -0.84 6.88
C ARG A 88 2.71 -1.06 5.39
N MET A 89 2.91 -2.31 5.02
CA MET A 89 2.96 -2.69 3.61
C MET A 89 1.58 -3.15 3.17
N GLU A 90 1.04 -2.46 2.16
CA GLU A 90 -0.37 -2.56 1.78
C GLU A 90 -0.56 -3.43 0.53
N ILE A 91 0.42 -3.39 -0.41
CA ILE A 91 0.31 -4.05 -1.71
C ILE A 91 1.54 -4.92 -1.96
N ILE A 92 1.29 -6.18 -2.31
CA ILE A 92 2.29 -7.16 -2.73
C ILE A 92 2.15 -7.50 -4.20
N GLU A 93 3.29 -7.72 -4.85
CA GLU A 93 3.38 -8.29 -6.19
C GLU A 93 4.40 -9.43 -6.17
N LEU A 94 4.04 -10.56 -6.79
CA LEU A 94 4.97 -11.67 -6.99
C LEU A 94 5.77 -11.40 -8.26
N ALA A 95 7.09 -11.52 -8.20
CA ALA A 95 7.90 -11.46 -9.41
C ALA A 95 7.61 -12.67 -10.31
N SER A 96 7.21 -12.42 -11.56
CA SER A 96 7.15 -13.47 -12.57
C SER A 96 8.58 -13.89 -12.91
N LYS A 97 8.86 -15.20 -12.80
CA LYS A 97 10.08 -15.81 -13.35
C LYS A 97 10.02 -15.89 -14.87
#